data_AF-A0A1G7TEF3-F1
#
_entry.id   AF-A0A1G7TEF3-F1
#
_cell.length_a   1.000
_cell.length_b   1.000
_cell.length_c   1.000
_cell.angle_alpha   90.00
_cell.angle_beta   90.00
_cell.angle_gamma   90.00
#
_symmetry.space_group_name_H-M   'P 1'
#
loop_
_entity.id
_entity.type
_entity.pdbx_description
1 polymer ?
#
loop_
_entity_poly.entity_id
_entity_poly.type
_entity_poly.pdbx_seq_one_letter_code
_entity_poly.pdbx_strand_id
1 'polypeptide(L)' 'MAVVSDSEESPAAPTVRSRLAVFFSDERIAAHLERKVILLGGEVVSDLDQAAPMEKRLIFGGS' A
#
# COMPACT_ATOMS: atom_id res chain seq x y z
N MET A 1 -18.12 -35.43 -6.86
CA MET A 1 -16.81 -35.09 -6.27
C MET A 1 -16.00 -34.42 -7.37
N ALA A 2 -15.51 -33.19 -7.32
CA ALA A 2 -15.50 -32.15 -6.30
C ALA A 2 -15.70 -30.81 -7.03
N VAL A 3 -16.33 -29.83 -6.37
CA VAL A 3 -16.54 -28.48 -6.91
C VAL A 3 -15.19 -27.78 -7.06
N VAL A 4 -14.93 -27.26 -8.27
CA VAL A 4 -13.79 -26.39 -8.54
C VAL A 4 -14.16 -25.01 -7.99
N SER A 5 -13.83 -24.77 -6.74
CA SER A 5 -13.83 -23.42 -6.16
C SER A 5 -12.52 -22.74 -6.56
N ASP A 6 -12.44 -22.30 -7.82
CA ASP A 6 -11.42 -21.33 -8.20
C ASP A 6 -11.91 -19.97 -7.68
N SER A 7 -11.43 -19.63 -6.49
CA SER A 7 -11.73 -18.38 -5.80
C SER A 7 -11.46 -17.22 -6.75
N GLU A 8 -12.48 -16.39 -6.97
CA GLU A 8 -12.40 -15.14 -7.72
C GLU A 8 -11.15 -14.38 -7.29
N GLU A 9 -10.13 -14.39 -8.15
CA GLU A 9 -8.91 -13.61 -8.01
C GLU A 9 -9.31 -12.14 -8.10
N SER A 10 -9.77 -11.59 -6.97
CA SER A 10 -9.91 -10.16 -6.79
C SER A 10 -8.55 -9.58 -7.16
N PRO A 11 -8.46 -8.63 -8.11
CA PRO A 11 -7.17 -8.07 -8.51
C PRO A 11 -6.51 -7.57 -7.24
N ALA A 12 -5.40 -8.23 -6.84
CA ALA A 12 -4.79 -7.99 -5.54
C ALA A 12 -4.59 -6.48 -5.41
N ALA A 13 -5.24 -5.87 -4.42
CA ALA A 13 -5.18 -4.42 -4.26
C ALA A 13 -3.71 -4.00 -4.19
N PRO A 14 -3.29 -2.96 -4.93
CA PRO A 14 -1.88 -2.59 -5.00
C PRO A 14 -1.39 -2.23 -3.60
N THR A 15 -0.14 -2.58 -3.28
CA THR A 15 0.43 -2.27 -1.96
C THR A 15 0.85 -0.81 -1.87
N VAL A 16 1.12 -0.34 -0.65
CA VAL A 16 1.70 0.99 -0.43
C VAL A 16 3.01 1.14 -1.21
N ARG A 17 3.87 0.11 -1.21
CA ARG A 17 5.11 0.06 -2.00
C ARG A 17 4.84 0.29 -3.48
N SER A 18 4.00 -0.54 -4.09
CA SER A 18 3.73 -0.49 -5.53
C SER A 18 3.14 0.84 -5.98
N ARG A 19 2.33 1.49 -5.13
CA ARG A 19 1.78 2.83 -5.43
C ARG A 19 2.83 3.92 -5.34
N LEU A 20 3.72 3.87 -4.36
CA LEU A 20 4.76 4.89 -4.18
C LEU A 20 5.94 4.70 -5.13
N ALA A 21 6.21 3.47 -5.58
CA ALA A 21 7.31 3.14 -6.49
C ALA A 21 7.21 3.87 -7.85
N VAL A 22 6.02 4.34 -8.23
CA VAL A 22 5.80 5.17 -9.43
C VAL A 22 6.44 6.56 -9.28
N PHE A 23 6.62 7.05 -8.06
CA PHE A 23 7.05 8.42 -7.77
C PHE A 23 8.39 8.49 -7.04
N PHE A 24 8.77 7.43 -6.30
CA PHE A 24 9.93 7.42 -5.42
C PHE A 24 10.68 6.10 -5.54
N SER A 25 11.98 6.14 -5.25
CA SER A 25 12.77 4.92 -5.06
C SER A 25 12.39 4.20 -3.76
N ASP A 26 12.60 2.88 -3.71
CA ASP A 26 12.34 2.07 -2.51
C ASP A 26 13.09 2.58 -1.28
N GLU A 27 14.33 3.04 -1.44
CA GLU A 27 15.12 3.65 -0.36
C GLU A 27 14.43 4.89 0.21
N ARG A 28 13.92 5.76 -0.66
CA ARG A 28 13.20 6.96 -0.25
C ARG A 28 11.89 6.59 0.42
N ILE A 29 11.17 5.59 -0.08
CA ILE A 29 9.92 5.11 0.51
C ILE A 29 10.15 4.56 1.92
N ALA A 30 11.19 3.75 2.11
CA ALA A 30 11.60 3.22 3.41
C ALA A 30 11.90 4.35 4.40
N ALA A 31 12.65 5.38 3.99
CA ALA A 31 12.94 6.53 4.83
C ALA A 31 11.67 7.30 5.29
N HIS A 32 10.64 7.39 4.44
CA HIS A 32 9.36 8.01 4.82
C HIS A 32 8.54 7.11 5.76
N LEU A 33 8.62 5.79 5.57
CA LEU A 33 7.99 4.82 6.47
C LEU A 33 8.61 4.88 7.86
N GLU A 34 9.95 4.90 7.96
CA GLU A 34 10.69 5.01 9.22
C GLU A 34 10.32 6.29 9.99
N ARG A 35 10.13 7.39 9.27
CA ARG A 35 9.67 8.67 9.81
C ARG A 35 8.18 8.67 10.18
N LYS A 36 7.44 7.60 9.88
CA LYS A 36 6.00 7.45 10.13
C LYS A 36 5.16 8.57 9.51
N VAL A 37 5.62 9.08 8.36
CA VAL A 37 4.95 10.16 7.63
C VAL A 37 4.03 9.64 6.53
N ILE A 38 4.02 8.35 6.23
CA ILE A 38 3.12 7.79 5.21
C ILE A 38 1.75 7.53 5.84
N LEU A 39 0.71 8.11 5.25
CA LEU A 39 -0.68 7.96 5.69
C LEU A 39 -1.52 7.31 4.59
N LEU A 40 -2.28 6.28 4.94
CA LEU A 40 -3.26 5.62 4.07
C LEU A 40 -4.66 5.76 4.67
N GLY A 41 -5.53 6.49 3.99
CA GLY A 41 -6.88 6.78 4.50
C GLY A 41 -6.88 7.61 5.78
N GLY A 42 -5.79 8.32 6.08
CA GLY A 42 -5.61 9.09 7.32
C GLY A 42 -4.91 8.31 8.45
N GLU A 43 -4.61 7.02 8.24
CA GLU A 43 -3.90 6.20 9.23
C GLU A 43 -2.42 6.06 8.88
N VAL A 44 -1.55 6.07 9.88
CA VAL A 44 -0.11 5.86 9.70
C VAL A 44 0.14 4.44 9.20
N VAL A 45 0.82 4.34 8.05
CA VAL A 45 1.25 3.07 7.49
C VAL A 45 2.44 2.55 8.30
N SER A 46 2.37 1.30 8.73
CA SER A 46 3.47 0.60 9.41
C SER A 46 4.23 -0.36 8.50
N ASP A 47 3.65 -0.74 7.36
CA ASP A 47 4.21 -1.72 6.42
C ASP A 47 3.98 -1.29 4.96
N LEU A 48 5.02 -1.44 4.13
CA LEU A 48 4.96 -1.12 2.71
C LEU A 48 4.22 -2.18 1.90
N ASP A 49 4.17 -3.42 2.40
CA ASP A 49 3.44 -4.52 1.78
C ASP A 49 1.94 -4.52 2.18
N GLN A 50 1.54 -3.57 3.02
CA GLN A 50 0.13 -3.31 3.33
C GLN A 50 -0.67 -2.98 2.06
N ALA A 51 -1.85 -3.59 1.93
CA ALA A 51 -2.77 -3.30 0.83
C ALA A 51 -3.23 -1.84 0.86
N ALA A 52 -3.06 -1.15 -0.26
CA ALA A 52 -3.40 0.26 -0.47
C ALA A 52 -4.39 0.40 -1.63
N PRO A 53 -5.65 -0.04 -1.47
CA PRO A 53 -6.67 0.07 -2.52
C PRO A 53 -6.81 1.52 -3.01
N MET A 54 -7.10 1.69 -4.30
CA MET A 54 -7.17 3.01 -4.96
C MET A 54 -8.17 3.96 -4.28
N GLU A 55 -9.22 3.42 -3.68
CA GLU A 55 -10.23 4.13 -2.90
C GLU A 55 -9.67 4.82 -1.65
N LYS A 56 -8.63 4.23 -1.04
CA LYS A 56 -7.91 4.83 0.08
C LYS A 56 -6.87 5.80 -0.44
N ARG A 57 -6.93 7.03 0.08
CA ARG A 57 -5.98 8.08 -0.26
C ARG A 57 -4.64 7.81 0.43
N LEU A 58 -3.57 7.81 -0.35
CA LEU A 58 -2.19 7.71 0.14
C LEU A 58 -1.54 9.09 0.10
N ILE A 59 -1.11 9.60 1.26
CA ILE A 59 -0.48 10.92 1.40
C ILE A 59 0.75 10.83 2.30
N PHE A 60 1.60 11.85 2.24
CA PHE A 60 2.66 12.07 3.23
C PHE A 60 2.19 13.16 4.20
N GLY A 61 2.13 12.83 5.49
CA GLY A 61 1.90 13.77 6.59
C GLY A 61 3.21 14.46 7.02
N GLY A 62 3.08 15.64 7.62
CA GLY A 62 4.22 16.47 7.98
C GLY A 62 4.06 17.86 7.37
N SER A 63 3.45 18.74 8.15
CA SER A 63 3.59 20.19 7.99
C SER A 63 4.43 20.72 9.13
#